data_AF-A0A976JFS0-F1
#
_entry.id   AF-A0A976JFS0-F1
#
_cell.length_a   1.000
_cell.length_b   1.000
_cell.length_c   1.000
_cell.angle_alpha   90.00
_cell.angle_beta   90.00
_cell.angle_gamma   90.00
#
_symmetry.space_group_name_H-M   'P 1'
#
loop_
_entity.id
_entity.type
_entity.pdbx_description
1 polymer ?
#
loop_
_entity_poly.entity_id
_entity_poly.type
_entity_poly.pdbx_seq_one_letter_code
_entity_poly.pdbx_strand_id
1 'polypeptide(L)'
;TIKPIFEDHIGSLKAIDPKTGEIKWEFKNNAPLWGGVLTTAGGLVFTGTPEGYLYGLDANSGKVLYKFQTGSGIVGSPITWEQDGEQYVAVISGWGGAVPLWGGDVAKRVNYLNQGGTVWAFKLPKS
;
A
#
# COMPACT_ATOMS: atom_id res chain seq x y z
N THR A 1 -0.93 -20.77 -14.46
CA THR A 1 -1.83 -19.94 -13.63
C THR A 1 -1.10 -19.55 -12.37
N ILE A 2 -1.06 -18.25 -12.01
CA ILE A 2 -0.39 -17.79 -10.78
C ILE A 2 -1.17 -18.34 -9.57
N LYS A 3 -0.45 -18.96 -8.63
CA LYS A 3 -0.98 -19.51 -7.38
C LYS A 3 -0.32 -18.81 -6.20
N PRO A 4 -1.05 -18.53 -5.12
CA PRO A 4 -0.47 -18.10 -3.85
C PRO A 4 0.55 -19.13 -3.35
N ILE A 5 1.67 -18.63 -2.82
CA ILE A 5 2.69 -19.47 -2.18
C ILE A 5 2.31 -19.77 -0.73
N PHE A 6 1.74 -18.78 -0.05
CA PHE A 6 1.28 -18.88 1.33
C PHE A 6 -0.25 -19.06 1.39
N GLU A 7 -0.72 -19.73 2.44
CA GLU A 7 -2.15 -19.94 2.66
C GLU A 7 -2.84 -18.68 3.20
N ASP A 8 -2.13 -17.92 4.06
CA ASP A 8 -2.66 -16.79 4.84
C ASP A 8 -2.57 -15.43 4.13
N HIS A 9 -1.70 -15.27 3.12
CA HIS A 9 -1.51 -13.99 2.44
C HIS A 9 -0.94 -14.14 1.02
N ILE A 10 -1.04 -13.07 0.23
CA ILE A 10 -0.39 -12.95 -1.09
C ILE A 10 0.60 -11.78 -1.08
N GLY A 11 0.14 -10.62 -0.63
CA GLY A 11 0.95 -9.43 -0.50
C GLY A 11 1.83 -9.48 0.74
N SER A 12 3.09 -9.07 0.60
CA SER A 12 4.03 -8.99 1.72
C SER A 12 4.95 -7.78 1.53
N LEU A 13 4.80 -6.77 2.40
CA LEU A 13 5.69 -5.62 2.51
C LEU A 13 6.73 -5.92 3.59
N LYS A 14 8.01 -5.77 3.27
CA LYS A 14 9.11 -6.12 4.17
C LYS A 14 10.07 -4.95 4.35
N ALA A 15 10.51 -4.73 5.57
CA ALA A 15 11.75 -4.01 5.81
C ALA A 15 12.90 -5.00 5.86
N ILE A 16 13.92 -4.77 5.04
CA ILE A 16 15.08 -5.65 4.89
C ILE A 16 16.32 -4.83 5.20
N ASP A 17 17.19 -5.33 6.08
CA ASP A 17 18.52 -4.77 6.26
C ASP A 17 19.37 -5.13 5.03
N PRO A 18 19.81 -4.15 4.22
CA PRO A 18 20.53 -4.42 2.99
C PRO A 18 21.94 -4.98 3.23
N LYS A 19 22.50 -4.86 4.44
CA LYS A 19 23.83 -5.39 4.77
C LYS A 19 23.78 -6.87 5.12
N THR A 20 22.71 -7.31 5.77
CA THR A 20 22.59 -8.68 6.30
C THR A 20 21.57 -9.54 5.56
N GLY A 21 20.64 -8.92 4.82
CA GLY A 21 19.48 -9.59 4.22
C GLY A 21 18.39 -9.94 5.23
N GLU A 22 18.53 -9.53 6.49
CA GLU A 22 17.56 -9.83 7.55
C GLU A 22 16.25 -9.06 7.32
N ILE A 23 15.12 -9.78 7.40
CA ILE A 23 13.79 -9.18 7.43
C ILE A 23 13.54 -8.67 8.85
N LYS A 24 13.53 -7.35 9.04
CA LYS A 24 13.29 -6.71 10.34
C LYS A 24 11.83 -6.79 10.77
N TRP A 25 10.92 -6.66 9.80
CA TRP A 25 9.49 -6.85 10.00
C TRP A 25 8.79 -7.15 8.68
N GLU A 26 7.58 -7.71 8.76
CA GLU A 26 6.74 -8.05 7.62
C GLU A 26 5.29 -7.60 7.88
N PHE A 27 4.73 -6.86 6.92
CA PHE A 27 3.30 -6.55 6.85
C PHE A 27 2.68 -7.41 5.75
N LYS A 28 1.74 -8.27 6.13
CA LYS A 28 1.05 -9.20 5.24
C LYS A 28 -0.29 -8.64 4.78
N ASN A 29 -0.64 -8.88 3.52
CA ASN A 29 -1.91 -8.49 2.92
C ASN A 29 -2.55 -9.65 2.15
N ASN A 30 -3.88 -9.77 2.25
CA ASN A 30 -4.63 -10.87 1.62
C ASN A 30 -4.53 -10.80 0.09
N ALA A 31 -4.72 -9.61 -0.49
CA ALA A 31 -4.50 -9.36 -1.91
C ALA A 31 -3.03 -9.03 -2.22
N PRO A 32 -2.55 -9.21 -3.47
CA PRO A 32 -1.18 -8.86 -3.84
C PRO A 32 -0.89 -7.37 -3.63
N LEU A 33 0.24 -7.04 -3.01
CA LEU A 33 0.69 -5.64 -3.00
C LEU A 33 1.19 -5.27 -4.39
N TRP A 34 0.60 -4.23 -4.97
CA TRP A 34 0.85 -3.80 -6.34
C TRP A 34 1.12 -2.29 -6.47
N GLY A 35 1.01 -1.55 -5.38
CA GLY A 35 1.34 -0.13 -5.28
C GLY A 35 2.77 0.12 -4.81
N GLY A 36 3.20 1.37 -4.93
CA GLY A 36 4.50 1.81 -4.44
C GLY A 36 4.56 2.04 -2.93
N VAL A 37 5.72 2.43 -2.46
CA VAL A 37 6.00 2.72 -1.05
C VAL A 37 6.66 4.08 -0.93
N LEU A 38 6.23 4.88 0.05
CA LEU A 38 6.87 6.13 0.46
C LEU A 38 7.39 5.96 1.89
N THR A 39 8.62 6.40 2.16
CA THR A 39 9.14 6.52 3.54
C THR A 39 9.48 7.97 3.84
N THR A 40 9.46 8.35 5.12
CA THR A 40 9.69 9.73 5.56
C THR A 40 10.67 9.79 6.72
N ALA A 41 11.34 10.93 6.89
CA ALA A 41 12.20 11.19 8.05
C ALA A 41 11.42 11.20 9.38
N GLY A 42 10.09 11.35 9.35
CA GLY A 42 9.22 11.24 10.51
C GLY A 42 9.00 9.80 11.01
N GLY A 43 9.68 8.80 10.43
CA GLY A 43 9.55 7.41 10.86
C GLY A 43 8.28 6.71 10.36
N LEU A 44 7.72 7.19 9.24
CA LEU A 44 6.50 6.64 8.64
C LEU A 44 6.77 6.00 7.28
N VAL A 45 6.09 4.88 7.01
CA VAL A 45 6.00 4.21 5.72
C VAL A 45 4.56 4.27 5.23
N PHE A 46 4.32 4.74 4.01
CA PHE A 46 3.01 4.76 3.36
C PHE A 46 2.98 3.79 2.19
N THR A 47 1.90 3.01 2.10
CA THR A 47 1.64 2.13 0.96
C THR A 47 0.14 1.93 0.75
N GLY A 48 -0.24 1.59 -0.47
CA GLY A 48 -1.61 1.27 -0.83
C GLY A 48 -1.84 -0.22 -1.00
N THR A 49 -3.08 -0.67 -0.78
CA THR A 49 -3.47 -2.06 -1.05
C THR A 49 -4.59 -2.16 -2.10
N PRO A 50 -4.76 -3.33 -2.76
CA PRO A 50 -5.87 -3.56 -3.69
C PRO A 50 -7.25 -3.36 -3.07
N GLU A 51 -7.39 -3.59 -1.77
CA GLU A 51 -8.63 -3.36 -1.01
C GLU A 51 -8.97 -1.86 -0.87
N GLY A 52 -8.10 -0.97 -1.34
CA GLY A 52 -8.31 0.47 -1.43
C GLY A 52 -7.89 1.26 -0.20
N TYR A 53 -7.18 0.61 0.73
CA TYR A 53 -6.62 1.28 1.89
C TYR A 53 -5.27 1.92 1.58
N LEU A 54 -5.13 3.20 1.92
CA LEU A 54 -3.84 3.82 2.18
C LEU A 54 -3.46 3.54 3.63
N TYR A 55 -2.36 2.84 3.85
CA TYR A 55 -1.80 2.58 5.17
C TYR A 55 -0.66 3.55 5.48
N GLY A 56 -0.57 3.99 6.73
CA GLY A 56 0.62 4.59 7.33
C GLY A 56 1.13 3.65 8.43
N LEU A 57 2.37 3.21 8.32
CA LEU A 57 3.01 2.25 9.22
C LEU A 57 4.20 2.90 9.92
N ASP A 58 4.49 2.47 11.14
CA ASP A 58 5.74 2.76 11.83
C ASP A 58 6.92 2.10 11.09
N ALA A 59 7.94 2.88 10.73
CA ALA A 59 9.05 2.41 9.91
C ALA A 59 9.95 1.36 10.60
N ASN A 60 9.98 1.36 11.94
CA ASN A 60 10.86 0.47 12.71
C ASN A 60 10.21 -0.88 13.03
N SER A 61 8.89 -0.91 13.16
CA SER A 61 8.14 -2.09 13.60
C SER A 61 7.16 -2.65 12.57
N GLY A 62 6.82 -1.88 11.53
CA GLY A 62 5.76 -2.25 10.58
C GLY A 62 4.36 -2.18 11.19
N LYS A 63 4.20 -1.61 12.39
CA LYS A 63 2.89 -1.47 13.03
C LYS A 63 2.04 -0.47 12.25
N VAL A 64 0.80 -0.84 11.93
CA VAL A 64 -0.17 0.09 11.33
C VAL A 64 -0.53 1.18 12.35
N LEU A 65 -0.30 2.44 11.98
CA LEU A 65 -0.64 3.62 12.76
C LEU A 65 -1.85 4.36 12.19
N TYR A 66 -2.03 4.28 10.88
CA TYR A 66 -3.09 4.95 10.13
C TYR A 66 -3.60 4.06 9.01
N LYS A 67 -4.91 4.15 8.72
CA LYS A 67 -5.48 3.60 7.48
C LYS A 67 -6.66 4.45 7.03
N PHE A 68 -6.84 4.59 5.73
CA PHE A 68 -7.99 5.28 5.13
C PHE A 68 -8.45 4.57 3.86
N GLN A 69 -9.77 4.40 3.71
CA GLN A 69 -10.38 3.73 2.57
C GLN A 69 -10.70 4.73 1.45
N THR A 70 -10.07 4.57 0.29
CA THR A 70 -10.22 5.46 -0.88
C THR A 70 -11.34 5.04 -1.84
N GLY A 71 -11.91 3.85 -1.64
CA GLY A 71 -13.03 3.29 -2.42
C GLY A 71 -12.62 2.37 -3.57
N SER A 72 -11.35 2.41 -4.00
CA SER A 72 -10.79 1.51 -5.02
C SER A 72 -9.33 1.19 -4.75
N GLY A 73 -8.82 0.10 -5.31
CA GLY A 73 -7.47 -0.39 -5.07
C GLY A 73 -6.38 0.61 -5.44
N ILE A 74 -5.35 0.70 -4.60
CA ILE A 74 -4.24 1.62 -4.80
C ILE A 74 -3.07 0.85 -5.43
N VAL A 75 -2.76 1.18 -6.69
CA VAL A 75 -1.61 0.65 -7.44
C VAL A 75 -0.56 1.74 -7.77
N GLY A 76 -0.79 2.97 -7.31
CA GLY A 76 0.15 4.08 -7.45
C GLY A 76 1.18 4.16 -6.32
N SER A 77 2.23 4.95 -6.51
CA SER A 77 3.19 5.32 -5.46
C SER A 77 2.69 6.56 -4.70
N PRO A 78 2.60 6.52 -3.36
CA PRO A 78 2.34 7.73 -2.59
C PRO A 78 3.47 8.76 -2.74
N ILE A 79 3.14 10.04 -2.67
CA ILE A 79 4.09 11.16 -2.65
C ILE A 79 3.81 12.09 -1.46
N THR A 80 4.78 12.92 -1.09
CA THR A 80 4.62 13.95 -0.07
C THR A 80 5.35 15.24 -0.48
N TRP A 81 4.82 16.38 -0.06
CA TRP A 81 5.42 17.70 -0.26
C TRP A 81 5.02 18.65 0.87
N GLU A 82 5.68 19.79 0.95
CA GLU A 82 5.30 20.91 1.82
C GLU A 82 4.73 22.04 0.97
N GLN A 83 3.66 22.66 1.45
CA GLN A 83 3.08 23.87 0.88
C GLN A 83 2.54 24.76 1.99
N ASP A 84 2.96 26.03 2.01
CA ASP A 84 2.53 27.03 3.00
C ASP A 84 2.73 26.58 4.47
N GLY A 85 3.82 25.86 4.73
CA GLY A 85 4.16 25.31 6.04
C GLY A 85 3.32 24.09 6.46
N GLU A 86 2.50 23.55 5.58
CA GLU A 86 1.74 22.31 5.81
C GLU A 86 2.29 21.17 4.96
N GLN A 87 2.51 20.00 5.58
CA GLN A 87 2.89 18.79 4.85
C GLN A 87 1.64 18.08 4.31
N TYR A 88 1.71 17.67 3.05
CA TYR A 88 0.68 16.90 2.37
C TYR A 88 1.21 15.52 1.98
N VAL A 89 0.31 14.53 1.96
CA VAL A 89 0.54 13.21 1.37
C VAL A 89 -0.52 13.00 0.30
N ALA A 90 -0.13 12.54 -0.90
CA ALA A 90 -1.09 12.19 -1.94
C ALA A 90 -0.86 10.80 -2.52
N VAL A 91 -1.94 10.19 -3.01
CA VAL A 91 -1.92 8.89 -3.68
C VAL A 91 -3.02 8.81 -4.73
N ILE A 92 -2.76 8.06 -5.79
CA ILE A 92 -3.74 7.75 -6.84
C ILE A 92 -4.42 6.42 -6.51
N SER A 93 -5.76 6.40 -6.56
CA SER A 93 -6.60 5.22 -6.30
C SER A 93 -7.36 4.82 -7.57
N GLY A 94 -7.29 3.54 -7.91
CA GLY A 94 -7.91 2.92 -9.08
C GLY A 94 -7.36 1.52 -9.33
N TRP A 95 -8.14 0.49 -9.00
CA TRP A 95 -7.72 -0.91 -9.15
C TRP A 95 -7.58 -1.31 -10.64
N GLY A 96 -6.50 -2.03 -10.96
CA GLY A 96 -6.21 -2.46 -12.33
C GLY A 96 -4.85 -3.16 -12.46
N GLY A 97 -4.17 -2.94 -13.60
CA GLY A 97 -2.87 -3.56 -13.90
C GLY A 97 -3.00 -4.99 -14.43
N ALA A 98 -1.94 -5.79 -14.25
CA ALA A 98 -1.85 -7.12 -14.84
C ALA A 98 -2.66 -8.18 -14.07
N VAL A 99 -2.86 -8.03 -12.76
CA VAL A 99 -3.48 -9.05 -11.90
C VAL A 99 -4.89 -9.46 -12.38
N PRO A 100 -5.81 -8.54 -12.73
CA PRO A 100 -7.15 -8.93 -13.19
C PRO A 100 -7.15 -9.77 -14.47
N LEU A 101 -6.15 -9.62 -15.35
CA LEU A 101 -6.10 -10.30 -16.65
C LEU A 101 -5.24 -11.57 -16.63
N TRP A 102 -4.16 -11.56 -15.85
CA TRP A 102 -3.11 -12.61 -15.89
C TRP A 102 -2.90 -13.31 -14.54
N GLY A 103 -3.59 -12.87 -13.49
CA GLY A 103 -3.40 -13.33 -12.11
C GLY A 103 -3.91 -14.75 -11.82
N GLY A 104 -4.63 -15.38 -12.74
CA GLY A 104 -5.06 -16.77 -12.55
C GLY A 104 -5.95 -16.97 -11.31
N ASP A 105 -5.53 -17.82 -10.37
CA ASP A 105 -6.29 -18.04 -9.13
C ASP A 105 -6.25 -16.81 -8.22
N VAL A 106 -5.20 -15.99 -8.31
CA VAL A 106 -5.13 -14.70 -7.62
C VAL A 106 -6.16 -13.73 -8.20
N ALA A 107 -6.36 -13.71 -9.53
CA ALA A 107 -7.36 -12.86 -10.16
C ALA A 107 -8.79 -13.19 -9.67
N LYS A 108 -9.09 -14.49 -9.52
CA LYS A 108 -10.37 -14.94 -8.95
C LYS A 108 -10.56 -14.48 -7.50
N ARG A 109 -9.50 -14.45 -6.69
CA ARG A 109 -9.56 -14.01 -5.29
C ARG A 109 -9.86 -12.52 -5.15
N VAL A 110 -9.52 -11.70 -6.15
CA VAL A 110 -9.64 -10.24 -6.09
C VAL A 110 -10.69 -9.68 -7.05
N ASN A 111 -11.54 -10.54 -7.61
CA ASN A 111 -12.57 -10.15 -8.59
C ASN A 111 -13.69 -9.27 -7.99
N TYR A 112 -13.77 -9.17 -6.66
CA TYR A 112 -14.70 -8.32 -5.94
C TYR A 112 -14.24 -6.86 -5.86
N LEU A 113 -12.98 -6.56 -6.24
CA LEU A 113 -12.43 -5.22 -6.19
C LEU A 113 -12.95 -4.37 -7.34
N ASN A 114 -13.65 -3.29 -7.01
CA ASN A 114 -14.19 -2.35 -7.99
C ASN A 114 -13.09 -1.44 -8.55
N GLN A 115 -13.26 -1.07 -9.81
CA GLN A 115 -12.43 -0.05 -10.48
C GLN A 115 -12.64 1.33 -9.85
N GLY A 116 -11.78 2.28 -10.23
CA GLY A 116 -11.83 3.66 -9.80
C GLY A 116 -10.83 4.52 -10.59
N GLY A 117 -10.74 5.80 -10.25
CA GLY A 117 -9.82 6.73 -10.88
C GLY A 117 -9.86 8.08 -10.19
N THR A 118 -9.20 8.17 -9.03
CA THR A 118 -9.24 9.36 -8.17
C THR A 118 -7.86 9.69 -7.63
N VAL A 119 -7.65 10.98 -7.30
CA VAL A 119 -6.49 11.45 -6.55
C VAL A 119 -6.96 11.83 -5.15
N TRP A 120 -6.26 11.34 -4.14
CA TRP A 120 -6.51 11.69 -2.74
C TRP A 120 -5.32 12.45 -2.18
N ALA A 121 -5.59 13.56 -1.49
CA ALA A 121 -4.59 14.33 -0.76
C ALA A 121 -5.00 14.44 0.72
N PHE A 122 -4.03 14.26 1.61
CA PHE A 122 -4.20 14.20 3.06
C PHE A 122 -3.28 15.23 3.71
N LYS A 123 -3.76 15.83 4.81
CA LYS A 123 -2.96 16.64 5.72
C LYS A 123 -3.47 16.49 7.15
N LEU A 124 -2.68 16.89 8.13
CA LEU A 124 -3.13 16.96 9.52
C LEU A 124 -4.09 18.15 9.72
N PRO A 125 -5.11 18.04 10.59
CA PRO A 125 -5.90 19.18 11.03
C PRO A 125 -5.02 20.22 11.73
N LYS A 126 -5.35 21.50 11.58
CA LYS A 126 -4.76 22.56 12.42
C LYS A 126 -5.23 22.34 13.87
N SER A 127 -4.28 22.44 14.80
CA SER A 127 -4.57 22.45 16.24
C SER A 127 -5.20 23.78 16.66
#